data_AF-W9EBN7-F1
#
_entry.id   AF-W9EBN7-F1
#
_cell.length_a   1.000
_cell.length_b   1.000
_cell.length_c   1.000
_cell.angle_alpha   90.00
_cell.angle_beta   90.00
_cell.angle_gamma   90.00
#
_symmetry.space_group_name_H-M   'P 1'
#
loop_
_entity.id
_entity.type
_entity.pdbx_description
1 polymer ?
#
loop_
_entity_poly.entity_id
_entity_poly.type
_entity_poly.pdbx_seq_one_letter_code
_entity_poly.pdbx_strand_id
1 'polypeptide(L)'
;MFKIGLDLGYGYTKGISETGKTVVFPSIVGNAYERNLKGLFESSFEKRIDNMHIVIMNGERHEFFIGELARREGKNVSYAFDENKINHPNTKALIAASCLLLFPEDGSPVHLVTGLPLEQYIHKKDELLEMLKGYRNLACFKGDEKVRTIKFDKVTIFPQAAGAVYSAIMEDLHKYLVRGSYLGLVDIGFKTTDFIVFLVEDRLVLREDLSGTIDVGISSIYNSLDKLFTQKTGSKLDVPELMRIAKDERIFFRGRQIDFGDEIKEIKAEIARVIKDRLKAVWGNKLDFFNTIFLAGGGAKDLQEFLVDIYDNAVTVKDPQMANARGFLKVAELEEKKNG
;
A
#
# COMPACT_ATOMS: atom_id res chain seq x y z
N MET A 1 -24.16 3.72 6.18
CA MET A 1 -23.04 3.80 7.15
C MET A 1 -21.94 4.63 6.53
N PHE A 2 -21.06 5.27 7.31
CA PHE A 2 -19.93 6.01 6.77
C PHE A 2 -18.89 5.06 6.18
N LYS A 3 -18.54 5.22 4.90
CA LYS A 3 -17.70 4.24 4.17
C LYS A 3 -16.24 4.67 4.08
N ILE A 4 -15.35 3.73 4.35
CA ILE A 4 -13.90 3.91 4.25
C ILE A 4 -13.28 2.72 3.52
N GLY A 5 -12.50 3.00 2.48
CA GLY A 5 -11.57 2.05 1.87
C GLY A 5 -10.16 2.26 2.41
N LEU A 6 -9.55 1.22 3.00
CA LEU A 6 -8.22 1.28 3.61
C LEU A 6 -7.31 0.17 3.09
N ASP A 7 -6.18 0.54 2.48
CA ASP A 7 -5.11 -0.35 2.04
C ASP A 7 -3.92 -0.26 3.00
N LEU A 8 -3.73 -1.29 3.83
CA LEU A 8 -2.60 -1.43 4.76
C LEU A 8 -1.39 -2.05 4.05
N GLY A 9 -0.87 -1.37 3.03
CA GLY A 9 0.28 -1.83 2.25
C GLY A 9 1.56 -1.96 3.08
N TYR A 10 2.51 -2.77 2.63
CA TYR A 10 3.81 -2.96 3.30
C TYR A 10 4.70 -1.70 3.25
N GLY A 11 4.68 -0.96 2.14
CA GLY A 11 5.44 0.28 1.99
C GLY A 11 4.65 1.52 2.41
N TYR A 12 3.38 1.59 2.02
CA TYR A 12 2.50 2.74 2.27
C TYR A 12 1.12 2.29 2.71
N THR A 13 0.57 3.00 3.70
CA THR A 13 -0.82 2.91 4.09
C THR A 13 -1.58 3.97 3.31
N LYS A 14 -2.65 3.56 2.63
CA LYS A 14 -3.50 4.47 1.86
C LYS A 14 -4.95 4.29 2.27
N GLY A 15 -5.71 5.38 2.31
CA GLY A 15 -7.13 5.29 2.59
C GLY A 15 -7.92 6.42 1.97
N ILE A 16 -9.20 6.17 1.78
CA ILE A 16 -10.17 7.10 1.23
C ILE A 16 -11.50 6.92 1.94
N SER A 17 -12.18 8.03 2.24
CA SER A 17 -13.55 8.03 2.76
C SER A 17 -14.56 8.44 1.70
N GLU A 18 -15.85 8.18 1.95
CA GLU A 18 -16.92 8.56 1.01
C GLU A 18 -17.02 10.07 0.72
N THR A 19 -16.47 10.92 1.59
CA THR A 19 -16.40 12.38 1.36
C THR A 19 -15.32 12.77 0.34
N GLY A 20 -14.52 11.80 -0.13
CA GLY A 20 -13.38 12.02 -1.01
C GLY A 20 -12.08 12.36 -0.26
N LYS A 21 -12.09 12.47 1.07
CA LYS A 21 -10.87 12.68 1.86
C LYS A 21 -9.95 11.46 1.73
N THR A 22 -8.70 11.70 1.32
CA THR A 22 -7.66 10.68 1.14
C THR A 22 -6.52 10.84 2.14
N VAL A 23 -5.85 9.74 2.47
CA VAL A 23 -4.59 9.71 3.21
C VAL A 23 -3.61 8.77 2.53
N VAL A 24 -2.33 9.16 2.49
CA VAL A 24 -1.23 8.31 2.02
C VAL A 24 -0.03 8.64 2.89
N PHE A 25 0.52 7.64 3.57
CA PHE A 25 1.74 7.80 4.38
C PHE A 25 2.54 6.50 4.43
N PRO A 26 3.87 6.56 4.67
CA PRO A 26 4.69 5.36 4.79
C PRO A 26 4.17 4.41 5.89
N SER A 27 4.14 3.11 5.62
CA SER A 27 3.75 2.08 6.60
C SER A 27 4.89 1.79 7.58
N ILE A 28 5.30 2.83 8.30
CA ILE A 28 6.45 2.85 9.18
C ILE A 28 5.96 3.21 10.58
N VAL A 29 6.35 2.39 11.57
CA VAL A 29 6.02 2.62 12.97
C VAL A 29 7.30 2.63 13.79
N GLY A 30 7.47 3.65 14.61
CA GLY A 30 8.59 3.81 15.53
C GLY A 30 8.11 4.00 16.95
N ASN A 31 8.93 3.59 17.92
CA ASN A 31 8.69 3.92 19.32
C ASN A 31 8.71 5.44 19.50
N ALA A 32 7.65 5.99 20.07
CA ALA A 32 7.61 7.42 20.36
C ALA A 32 8.45 7.76 21.60
N TYR A 33 8.94 8.98 21.62
CA TYR A 33 9.55 9.62 22.78
C TYR A 33 9.09 11.07 22.86
N GLU A 34 9.36 11.72 23.99
CA GLU A 34 9.00 13.12 24.17
C GLU A 34 9.96 14.03 23.39
N ARG A 35 9.43 14.77 22.41
CA ARG A 35 10.21 15.71 21.57
C ARG A 35 10.27 17.09 22.24
N ASN A 36 11.13 17.24 23.26
CA ASN A 36 11.23 18.46 24.08
C ASN A 36 11.63 19.74 23.31
N LEU A 37 12.30 19.61 22.15
CA LEU A 37 12.76 20.74 21.33
C LEU A 37 11.86 20.99 20.11
N LYS A 38 10.74 20.27 19.98
CA LYS A 38 9.81 20.35 18.85
C LYS A 38 9.32 21.79 18.59
N GLY A 39 8.91 22.49 19.64
CA GLY A 39 8.36 23.85 19.54
C GLY A 39 9.38 24.95 19.17
N LEU A 40 10.68 24.65 19.14
CA LEU A 40 11.72 25.64 18.83
C LEU A 40 12.03 25.74 17.33
N PHE A 41 11.74 24.67 16.57
CA PHE A 41 12.17 24.55 15.17
C PHE A 41 11.03 24.19 14.21
N GLU A 42 9.80 23.96 14.70
CA GLU A 42 8.67 23.69 13.83
C GLU A 42 8.11 24.97 13.22
N SER A 43 7.94 24.94 11.90
CA SER A 43 7.15 25.92 11.19
C SER A 43 5.66 25.61 11.35
N SER A 44 4.81 26.64 11.47
CA SER A 44 3.35 26.53 11.52
C SER A 44 2.70 25.91 10.27
N PHE A 45 3.50 25.46 9.30
CA PHE A 45 3.08 24.93 8.00
C PHE A 45 3.20 23.41 7.88
N GLU A 46 3.66 22.72 8.91
CA GLU A 46 3.83 21.26 8.83
C GLU A 46 2.48 20.54 8.78
N LYS A 47 2.29 19.71 7.74
CA LYS A 47 1.06 18.93 7.59
C LYS A 47 1.00 17.87 8.68
N ARG A 48 -0.18 17.70 9.28
CA ARG A 48 -0.42 16.68 10.33
C ARG A 48 -0.02 15.27 9.92
N ILE A 49 -0.23 14.91 8.64
CA ILE A 49 0.12 13.59 8.10
C ILE A 49 1.64 13.31 8.12
N ASP A 50 2.46 14.37 8.12
CA ASP A 50 3.92 14.26 8.17
C ASP A 50 4.44 14.23 9.61
N ASN A 51 3.59 14.46 10.62
CA ASN A 51 3.94 14.61 12.04
C ASN A 51 3.07 13.78 12.98
N MET A 52 2.76 12.54 12.59
CA MET A 52 1.86 11.67 13.32
C MET A 52 2.53 11.04 14.55
N HIS A 53 2.39 11.71 15.70
CA HIS A 53 2.60 11.13 17.02
C HIS A 53 1.24 10.74 17.57
N ILE A 54 0.96 9.44 17.67
CA ILE A 54 -0.33 8.93 18.12
C ILE A 54 -0.23 8.35 19.52
N VAL A 55 -1.32 8.48 20.27
CA VAL A 55 -1.49 7.89 21.60
C VAL A 55 -2.69 6.94 21.53
N ILE A 56 -2.49 5.68 21.92
CA ILE A 56 -3.54 4.66 22.02
C ILE A 56 -3.71 4.30 23.51
N MET A 57 -4.97 4.28 23.98
CA MET A 57 -5.34 4.14 25.39
C MET A 57 -6.29 2.96 25.57
N ASN A 58 -5.74 1.79 25.89
CA ASN A 58 -6.51 0.55 26.10
C ASN A 58 -6.06 -0.13 27.39
N GLY A 59 -6.46 0.41 28.54
CA GLY A 59 -5.95 -0.01 29.86
C GLY A 59 -4.54 0.53 30.13
N GLU A 60 -3.65 0.41 29.16
CA GLU A 60 -2.33 1.04 29.15
C GLU A 60 -2.22 2.11 28.05
N ARG A 61 -1.29 3.05 28.25
CA ARG A 61 -1.00 4.14 27.32
C ARG A 61 0.20 3.76 26.46
N HIS A 62 -0.01 3.63 25.15
CA HIS A 62 1.06 3.38 24.18
C HIS A 62 1.19 4.55 23.21
N GLU A 63 2.43 4.96 22.92
CA GLU A 63 2.72 6.07 22.02
C GLU A 63 3.57 5.59 20.85
N PHE A 64 3.19 6.05 19.64
CA PHE A 64 3.87 5.66 18.41
C PHE A 64 4.15 6.89 17.54
N PHE A 65 5.31 6.90 16.89
CA PHE A 65 5.53 7.71 15.70
C PHE A 65 5.10 6.92 14.48
N ILE A 66 4.40 7.56 13.55
CA ILE A 66 3.84 6.92 12.36
C ILE A 66 4.27 7.69 11.10
N GLY A 67 4.53 6.94 10.04
CA GLY A 67 4.79 7.50 8.71
C GLY A 67 6.05 8.33 8.68
N GLU A 68 5.95 9.55 8.17
CA GLU A 68 7.14 10.38 7.95
C GLU A 68 7.81 10.81 9.25
N LEU A 69 7.05 10.97 10.33
CA LEU A 69 7.61 11.22 11.64
C LEU A 69 8.45 10.03 12.12
N ALA A 70 7.93 8.81 11.97
CA ALA A 70 8.68 7.60 12.32
C ALA A 70 9.97 7.47 11.51
N ARG A 71 9.92 7.84 10.22
CA ARG A 71 11.07 7.82 9.33
C ARG A 71 12.15 8.82 9.74
N ARG A 72 11.78 10.02 10.20
CA ARG A 72 12.73 11.06 10.64
C ARG A 72 13.32 10.79 12.02
N GLU A 73 12.51 10.30 12.96
CA GLU A 73 12.88 10.21 14.38
C GLU A 73 13.34 8.81 14.81
N GLY A 74 13.07 7.78 14.02
CA GLY A 74 13.20 6.41 14.47
C GLY A 74 14.65 5.91 14.52
N LYS A 75 15.16 5.64 15.72
CA LYS A 75 16.38 4.83 15.95
C LYS A 75 16.10 3.31 15.88
N ASN A 76 14.86 2.90 16.18
CA ASN A 76 14.35 1.53 16.15
C ASN A 76 13.05 1.50 15.34
N VAL A 77 13.18 1.69 14.03
CA VAL A 77 12.04 1.67 13.11
C VAL A 77 11.65 0.23 12.85
N SER A 78 10.40 -0.12 13.17
CA SER A 78 9.81 -1.37 12.73
C SER A 78 8.99 -1.09 11.48
N TYR A 79 9.51 -1.54 10.36
CA TYR A 79 8.72 -1.64 9.15
C TYR A 79 7.68 -2.74 9.32
N ALA A 80 6.54 -2.62 8.66
CA ALA A 80 5.50 -3.64 8.65
C ALA A 80 5.92 -4.91 7.85
N PHE A 81 7.15 -5.40 8.01
CA PHE A 81 7.74 -6.54 7.29
C PHE A 81 7.52 -7.90 7.98
N ASP A 82 6.92 -7.89 9.17
CA ASP A 82 6.74 -9.09 10.01
C ASP A 82 5.77 -10.12 9.39
N GLU A 83 6.08 -11.41 9.56
CA GLU A 83 5.26 -12.54 9.10
C GLU A 83 3.89 -12.59 9.79
N ASN A 84 3.80 -12.08 11.03
CA ASN A 84 2.55 -11.91 11.76
C ASN A 84 2.00 -10.47 11.71
N LYS A 85 1.91 -9.91 10.50
CA LYS A 85 1.44 -8.53 10.27
C LYS A 85 0.07 -8.22 10.88
N ILE A 86 -0.90 -9.13 10.84
CA ILE A 86 -2.29 -8.83 11.22
C ILE A 86 -2.39 -8.44 12.70
N ASN A 87 -1.77 -9.24 13.58
CA ASN A 87 -1.88 -9.06 15.02
C ASN A 87 -0.79 -8.18 15.63
N HIS A 88 0.19 -7.75 14.83
CA HIS A 88 1.29 -6.92 15.30
C HIS A 88 0.80 -5.53 15.80
N PRO A 89 1.33 -5.00 16.91
CA PRO A 89 0.98 -3.67 17.44
C PRO A 89 1.08 -2.55 16.40
N ASN A 90 2.10 -2.59 15.53
CA ASN A 90 2.27 -1.63 14.43
C ASN A 90 1.06 -1.56 13.50
N THR A 91 0.46 -2.69 13.15
CA THR A 91 -0.74 -2.69 12.28
C THR A 91 -1.90 -2.01 12.97
N LYS A 92 -2.08 -2.26 14.27
CA LYS A 92 -3.09 -1.56 15.08
C LYS A 92 -2.82 -0.06 15.14
N ALA A 93 -1.56 0.35 15.22
CA ALA A 93 -1.14 1.74 15.21
C ALA A 93 -1.40 2.43 13.84
N LEU A 94 -1.12 1.74 12.72
CA LEU A 94 -1.41 2.22 11.36
C LEU A 94 -2.91 2.38 11.12
N ILE A 95 -3.72 1.42 11.58
CA ILE A 95 -5.19 1.51 11.55
C ILE A 95 -5.66 2.72 12.35
N ALA A 96 -5.14 2.89 13.58
CA ALA A 96 -5.53 4.01 14.43
C ALA A 96 -5.23 5.37 13.77
N ALA A 97 -4.00 5.55 13.26
CA ALA A 97 -3.60 6.77 12.58
C ALA A 97 -4.49 7.07 11.36
N SER A 98 -4.75 6.05 10.52
CA SER A 98 -5.62 6.19 9.34
C SER A 98 -7.03 6.61 9.73
N CYS A 99 -7.59 5.99 10.77
CA CYS A 99 -8.95 6.27 11.23
C CYS A 99 -9.05 7.65 11.89
N LEU A 100 -8.07 8.09 12.67
CA LEU A 100 -8.05 9.46 13.22
C LEU A 100 -8.11 10.53 12.12
N LEU A 101 -7.55 10.24 10.94
CA LEU A 101 -7.58 11.13 9.79
C LEU A 101 -8.88 10.98 8.96
N LEU A 102 -9.45 9.78 8.84
CA LEU A 102 -10.55 9.51 7.90
C LEU A 102 -11.95 9.46 8.54
N PHE A 103 -12.05 9.23 9.85
CA PHE A 103 -13.34 9.06 10.52
C PHE A 103 -14.19 10.32 10.46
N PRO A 104 -15.53 10.16 10.35
CA PRO A 104 -16.44 11.29 10.39
C PRO A 104 -16.43 11.93 11.78
N GLU A 105 -16.72 13.22 11.86
CA GLU A 105 -16.66 13.96 13.13
C GLU A 105 -17.92 13.81 13.99
N ASP A 106 -19.03 13.44 13.35
CA ASP A 106 -20.37 13.32 13.91
C ASP A 106 -20.62 11.97 14.64
N GLY A 107 -19.65 11.04 14.58
CA GLY A 107 -19.77 9.72 15.19
C GLY A 107 -20.63 8.72 14.39
N SER A 108 -20.90 8.99 13.11
CA SER A 108 -21.63 8.08 12.23
C SER A 108 -21.04 6.65 12.23
N PRO A 109 -21.88 5.59 12.23
CA PRO A 109 -21.40 4.21 12.18
C PRO A 109 -20.51 3.95 10.96
N VAL A 110 -19.41 3.22 11.11
CA VAL A 110 -18.39 3.06 10.06
C VAL A 110 -18.43 1.67 9.43
N HIS A 111 -18.47 1.63 8.09
CA HIS A 111 -18.17 0.45 7.29
C HIS A 111 -16.75 0.57 6.75
N LEU A 112 -15.84 -0.26 7.28
CA LEU A 112 -14.48 -0.39 6.79
C LEU A 112 -14.40 -1.49 5.73
N VAL A 113 -13.83 -1.17 4.58
CA VAL A 113 -13.37 -2.16 3.62
C VAL A 113 -11.84 -2.09 3.53
N THR A 114 -11.21 -3.24 3.72
CA THR A 114 -9.75 -3.38 3.63
C THR A 114 -9.39 -4.69 2.94
N GLY A 115 -8.10 -4.97 2.77
CA GLY A 115 -7.69 -6.14 2.03
C GLY A 115 -6.32 -6.69 2.37
N LEU A 116 -6.07 -7.86 1.79
CA LEU A 116 -4.83 -8.61 1.86
C LEU A 116 -4.32 -8.91 0.45
N PRO A 117 -3.00 -9.14 0.29
CA PRO A 117 -2.46 -9.79 -0.91
C PRO A 117 -3.21 -11.09 -1.22
N LEU A 118 -3.28 -11.50 -2.49
CA LEU A 118 -4.15 -12.59 -2.91
C LEU A 118 -3.88 -13.91 -2.15
N GLU A 119 -2.62 -14.31 -2.03
CA GLU A 119 -2.24 -15.52 -1.29
C GLU A 119 -2.60 -15.42 0.20
N GLN A 120 -2.34 -14.26 0.82
CA GLN A 120 -2.69 -14.03 2.23
C GLN A 120 -4.20 -13.98 2.44
N TYR A 121 -4.97 -13.47 1.47
CA TYR A 121 -6.42 -13.42 1.55
C TYR A 121 -7.03 -14.82 1.70
N ILE A 122 -6.51 -15.81 0.96
CA ILE A 122 -7.00 -17.20 1.01
C ILE A 122 -6.87 -17.77 2.43
N HIS A 123 -5.76 -17.49 3.11
CA HIS A 123 -5.42 -18.13 4.39
C HIS A 123 -5.68 -17.28 5.64
N LYS A 124 -5.70 -15.95 5.52
CA LYS A 124 -5.70 -15.02 6.67
C LYS A 124 -6.89 -14.05 6.70
N LYS A 125 -7.85 -14.13 5.77
CA LYS A 125 -9.02 -13.23 5.75
C LYS A 125 -9.84 -13.27 7.04
N ASP A 126 -10.04 -14.44 7.62
CA ASP A 126 -10.91 -14.61 8.79
C ASP A 126 -10.20 -14.09 10.04
N GLU A 127 -8.88 -14.30 10.14
CA GLU A 127 -8.04 -13.72 11.20
C GLU A 127 -8.09 -12.17 11.17
N LEU A 128 -7.92 -11.56 9.99
CA LEU A 128 -8.01 -10.11 9.84
C LEU A 128 -9.42 -9.59 10.18
N LEU A 129 -10.45 -10.30 9.73
CA LEU A 129 -11.84 -9.94 10.00
C LEU A 129 -12.14 -9.94 11.50
N GLU A 130 -11.76 -10.99 12.22
CA GLU A 130 -12.00 -11.09 13.66
C GLU A 130 -11.20 -10.05 14.46
N MET A 131 -9.95 -9.79 14.07
CA MET A 131 -9.14 -8.72 14.66
C MET A 131 -9.82 -7.35 14.50
N LEU A 132 -10.35 -7.04 13.31
CA LEU A 132 -11.02 -5.76 13.03
C LEU A 132 -12.40 -5.64 13.67
N LYS A 133 -13.16 -6.73 13.77
CA LYS A 133 -14.43 -6.75 14.52
C LYS A 133 -14.21 -6.50 16.01
N GLY A 134 -13.16 -7.07 16.58
CA GLY A 134 -12.74 -6.83 17.97
C GLY A 134 -12.02 -5.50 18.19
N TYR A 135 -11.72 -4.75 17.13
CA TYR A 135 -10.95 -3.52 17.21
C TYR A 135 -11.78 -2.39 17.84
N ARG A 136 -11.46 -2.05 19.09
CA ARG A 136 -12.07 -0.93 19.81
C ARG A 136 -11.02 -0.23 20.64
N ASN A 137 -10.48 0.87 20.11
CA ASN A 137 -9.38 1.59 20.74
C ASN A 137 -9.73 3.06 20.97
N LEU A 138 -9.35 3.62 22.13
CA LEU A 138 -9.33 5.07 22.29
C LEU A 138 -7.99 5.60 21.75
N ALA A 139 -8.03 6.61 20.88
CA ALA A 139 -6.81 7.19 20.33
C ALA A 139 -6.95 8.70 20.06
N CYS A 140 -5.80 9.39 20.05
CA CYS A 140 -5.67 10.77 19.61
C CYS A 140 -4.27 11.03 19.03
N PHE A 141 -4.08 12.18 18.39
CA PHE A 141 -2.73 12.69 18.18
C PHE A 141 -2.23 13.33 19.47
N LYS A 142 -0.93 13.17 19.77
CA LYS A 142 -0.31 13.76 20.96
C LYS A 142 -0.49 15.28 20.93
N GLY A 143 -1.05 15.82 22.01
CA GLY A 143 -1.34 17.25 22.15
C GLY A 143 -2.74 17.66 21.71
N ASP A 144 -3.50 16.77 21.05
CA ASP A 144 -4.92 17.01 20.82
C ASP A 144 -5.73 16.73 22.09
N GLU A 145 -6.70 17.60 22.39
CA GLU A 145 -7.65 17.39 23.50
C GLU A 145 -8.73 16.35 23.16
N LYS A 146 -9.05 16.19 21.87
CA LYS A 146 -10.13 15.31 21.41
C LYS A 146 -9.66 13.87 21.25
N VAL A 147 -10.02 13.02 22.21
CA VAL A 147 -9.87 11.56 22.10
C VAL A 147 -11.03 10.96 21.30
N ARG A 148 -10.73 10.09 20.35
CA ARG A 148 -11.73 9.39 19.52
C ARG A 148 -11.76 7.90 19.84
N THR A 149 -12.96 7.31 19.84
CA THR A 149 -13.12 5.85 19.83
C THR A 149 -13.03 5.35 18.39
N ILE A 150 -12.08 4.47 18.12
CA ILE A 150 -11.90 3.83 16.82
C ILE A 150 -12.49 2.43 16.90
N LYS A 151 -13.61 2.24 16.20
CA LYS A 151 -14.32 0.97 16.04
C LYS A 151 -14.94 0.90 14.65
N PHE A 152 -15.30 -0.30 14.22
CA PHE A 152 -15.97 -0.52 12.95
C PHE A 152 -17.30 -1.24 13.22
N ASP A 153 -18.38 -0.71 12.65
CA ASP A 153 -19.72 -1.27 12.79
C ASP A 153 -20.00 -2.33 11.69
N LYS A 154 -19.27 -2.25 10.58
CA LYS A 154 -19.20 -3.29 9.53
C LYS A 154 -17.78 -3.38 9.00
N VAL A 155 -17.31 -4.60 8.72
CA VAL A 155 -15.99 -4.86 8.13
C VAL A 155 -16.17 -5.79 6.93
N THR A 156 -15.55 -5.44 5.81
CA THR A 156 -15.45 -6.31 4.62
C THR A 156 -13.98 -6.47 4.25
N ILE A 157 -13.53 -7.72 4.09
CA ILE A 157 -12.18 -8.04 3.64
C ILE A 157 -12.24 -8.42 2.17
N PHE A 158 -11.36 -7.84 1.36
CA PHE A 158 -11.31 -8.05 -0.09
C PHE A 158 -9.88 -8.31 -0.57
N PRO A 159 -9.66 -9.06 -1.67
CA PRO A 159 -8.33 -9.17 -2.27
C PRO A 159 -7.88 -7.80 -2.81
N GLN A 160 -6.64 -7.38 -2.51
CA GLN A 160 -6.10 -6.08 -2.94
C GLN A 160 -6.18 -5.89 -4.45
N ALA A 161 -5.60 -6.82 -5.22
CA ALA A 161 -5.60 -6.76 -6.68
C ALA A 161 -7.02 -6.70 -7.28
N ALA A 162 -8.00 -7.41 -6.71
CA ALA A 162 -9.38 -7.33 -7.20
C ALA A 162 -9.95 -5.90 -7.05
N GLY A 163 -9.65 -5.21 -5.94
CA GLY A 163 -10.09 -3.83 -5.70
C GLY A 163 -9.61 -2.86 -6.79
N ALA A 164 -8.33 -2.92 -7.16
CA ALA A 164 -7.79 -2.08 -8.23
C ALA A 164 -8.45 -2.35 -9.61
N VAL A 165 -8.77 -3.61 -9.94
CA VAL A 165 -9.52 -3.93 -11.17
C VAL A 165 -10.87 -3.22 -11.17
N TYR A 166 -11.65 -3.35 -10.08
CA TYR A 166 -12.95 -2.67 -9.98
C TYR A 166 -12.82 -1.15 -10.15
N SER A 167 -11.80 -0.53 -9.58
CA SER A 167 -11.57 0.91 -9.77
C SER A 167 -11.26 1.26 -11.23
N ALA A 168 -10.44 0.45 -11.92
CA ALA A 168 -9.98 0.73 -13.27
C ALA A 168 -11.07 0.52 -14.33
N ILE A 169 -11.84 -0.57 -14.23
CA ILE A 169 -12.88 -0.90 -15.21
C ILE A 169 -14.11 -0.02 -15.07
N MET A 170 -14.40 0.51 -13.88
CA MET A 170 -15.62 1.28 -13.65
C MET A 170 -15.58 2.69 -14.26
N GLU A 171 -14.40 3.19 -14.65
CA GLU A 171 -14.31 4.45 -15.40
C GLU A 171 -14.89 4.30 -16.83
N ASP A 172 -14.78 3.12 -17.45
CA ASP A 172 -15.31 2.84 -18.78
C ASP A 172 -15.61 1.33 -18.97
N LEU A 173 -16.73 0.90 -18.41
CA LEU A 173 -17.09 -0.52 -18.33
C LEU A 173 -17.22 -1.17 -19.73
N HIS A 174 -17.78 -0.44 -20.70
CA HIS A 174 -18.02 -0.96 -22.04
C HIS A 174 -16.73 -1.23 -22.82
N LYS A 175 -15.70 -0.41 -22.61
CA LYS A 175 -14.39 -0.59 -23.25
C LYS A 175 -13.68 -1.86 -22.82
N TYR A 176 -13.84 -2.27 -21.57
CA TYR A 176 -13.05 -3.37 -20.99
C TYR A 176 -13.78 -4.71 -20.97
N LEU A 177 -15.12 -4.71 -20.95
CA LEU A 177 -15.94 -5.94 -20.91
C LEU A 177 -16.16 -6.56 -22.30
N VAL A 178 -15.09 -7.03 -22.94
CA VAL A 178 -15.16 -7.79 -24.20
C VAL A 178 -15.34 -9.28 -23.89
N ARG A 179 -16.51 -9.86 -24.17
CA ARG A 179 -16.84 -11.26 -23.87
C ARG A 179 -15.82 -12.24 -24.48
N GLY A 180 -15.41 -13.24 -23.70
CA GLY A 180 -14.42 -14.25 -24.07
C GLY A 180 -12.97 -13.81 -23.91
N SER A 181 -12.73 -12.53 -23.59
CA SER A 181 -11.38 -12.00 -23.35
C SER A 181 -10.97 -12.10 -21.88
N TYR A 182 -9.67 -11.93 -21.63
CA TYR A 182 -9.11 -11.85 -20.28
C TYR A 182 -8.74 -10.40 -19.93
N LEU A 183 -8.99 -10.02 -18.68
CA LEU A 183 -8.48 -8.80 -18.08
C LEU A 183 -7.46 -9.17 -17.02
N GLY A 184 -6.23 -8.71 -17.20
CA GLY A 184 -5.16 -8.87 -16.21
C GLY A 184 -4.98 -7.59 -15.40
N LEU A 185 -4.61 -7.72 -14.13
CA LEU A 185 -4.03 -6.63 -13.36
C LEU A 185 -2.75 -7.13 -12.69
N VAL A 186 -1.73 -6.29 -12.71
CA VAL A 186 -0.45 -6.47 -12.02
C VAL A 186 -0.27 -5.32 -11.04
N ASP A 187 -0.34 -5.60 -9.74
CA ASP A 187 -0.09 -4.65 -8.65
C ASP A 187 1.34 -4.82 -8.13
N ILE A 188 2.24 -3.91 -8.53
CA ILE A 188 3.63 -3.92 -8.11
C ILE A 188 3.74 -3.17 -6.79
N GLY A 189 3.72 -3.96 -5.71
CA GLY A 189 3.82 -3.49 -4.34
C GLY A 189 5.27 -3.29 -3.88
N PHE A 190 5.39 -3.02 -2.58
CA PHE A 190 6.68 -2.84 -1.96
C PHE A 190 7.48 -4.16 -1.87
N LYS A 191 6.85 -5.23 -1.38
CA LYS A 191 7.52 -6.53 -1.14
C LYS A 191 7.26 -7.52 -2.28
N THR A 192 6.04 -7.53 -2.77
CA THR A 192 5.53 -8.51 -3.73
C THR A 192 4.88 -7.80 -4.92
N THR A 193 4.71 -8.55 -5.99
CA THR A 193 3.89 -8.18 -7.15
C THR A 193 2.74 -9.15 -7.23
N ASP A 194 1.53 -8.69 -6.96
CA ASP A 194 0.32 -9.51 -7.09
C ASP A 194 -0.24 -9.38 -8.50
N PHE A 195 -0.73 -10.47 -9.06
CA PHE A 195 -1.42 -10.45 -10.34
C PHE A 195 -2.73 -11.22 -10.28
N ILE A 196 -3.77 -10.65 -10.86
CA ILE A 196 -5.10 -11.25 -10.89
C ILE A 196 -5.66 -11.19 -12.30
N VAL A 197 -6.35 -12.26 -12.70
CA VAL A 197 -6.91 -12.39 -14.04
C VAL A 197 -8.40 -12.71 -13.94
N PHE A 198 -9.19 -12.00 -14.73
CA PHE A 198 -10.62 -12.24 -14.89
C PHE A 198 -10.92 -12.66 -16.32
N LEU A 199 -11.68 -13.74 -16.49
CA LEU A 199 -12.36 -14.05 -17.75
C LEU A 199 -13.64 -13.20 -17.81
N VAL A 200 -13.83 -12.49 -18.93
CA VAL A 200 -15.04 -11.70 -19.17
C VAL A 200 -16.10 -12.58 -19.81
N GLU A 201 -17.14 -12.91 -19.05
CA GLU A 201 -18.38 -13.49 -19.56
C GLU A 201 -19.53 -12.49 -19.34
N ASP A 202 -20.73 -12.96 -18.98
CA ASP A 202 -21.82 -12.08 -18.50
C ASP A 202 -21.46 -11.39 -17.17
N ARG A 203 -20.42 -11.90 -16.49
CA ARG A 203 -19.78 -11.32 -15.31
C ARG A 203 -18.26 -11.55 -15.38
N LEU A 204 -17.51 -10.84 -14.55
CA LEU A 204 -16.09 -11.13 -14.34
C LEU A 204 -15.94 -12.43 -13.53
N VAL A 205 -15.27 -13.41 -14.12
CA VAL A 205 -14.97 -14.69 -13.46
C VAL A 205 -13.49 -14.74 -13.13
N LEU A 206 -13.16 -14.81 -11.83
CA LEU A 206 -11.78 -14.94 -11.37
C LEU A 206 -11.15 -16.23 -11.92
N ARG A 207 -9.95 -16.10 -12.48
CA ARG A 207 -9.12 -17.21 -12.94
C ARG A 207 -7.97 -17.43 -11.97
N GLU A 208 -8.23 -18.22 -10.94
CA GLU A 208 -7.26 -18.55 -9.89
C GLU A 208 -6.01 -19.21 -10.47
N ASP A 209 -6.15 -20.02 -11.53
CA ASP A 209 -5.03 -20.67 -12.24
C ASP A 209 -4.11 -19.70 -12.98
N LEU A 210 -4.58 -18.47 -13.24
CA LEU A 210 -3.83 -17.41 -13.90
C LEU A 210 -3.52 -16.23 -12.96
N SER A 211 -3.80 -16.40 -11.66
CA SER A 211 -3.63 -15.38 -10.63
C SER A 211 -2.65 -15.86 -9.56
N GLY A 212 -1.96 -14.93 -8.91
CA GLY A 212 -1.00 -15.29 -7.88
C GLY A 212 -0.18 -14.11 -7.38
N THR A 213 0.90 -14.44 -6.70
CA THR A 213 1.84 -13.49 -6.10
C THR A 213 3.26 -13.86 -6.53
N ILE A 214 4.04 -12.84 -6.90
CA ILE A 214 5.48 -12.95 -7.15
C ILE A 214 6.18 -12.30 -5.96
N ASP A 215 7.13 -13.00 -5.32
CA ASP A 215 7.96 -12.49 -4.22
C ASP A 215 9.04 -11.49 -4.67
N VAL A 216 8.66 -10.58 -5.57
CA VAL A 216 9.49 -9.50 -6.08
C VAL A 216 8.67 -8.22 -6.06
N GLY A 217 9.21 -7.19 -5.44
CA GLY A 217 8.63 -5.85 -5.40
C GLY A 217 9.73 -4.78 -5.38
N ILE A 218 9.36 -3.54 -5.10
CA ILE A 218 10.30 -2.41 -5.05
C ILE A 218 11.41 -2.57 -4.01
N SER A 219 11.20 -3.34 -2.94
CA SER A 219 12.24 -3.65 -1.96
C SER A 219 13.44 -4.37 -2.57
N SER A 220 13.25 -5.11 -3.67
CA SER A 220 14.34 -5.76 -4.39
C SER A 220 15.32 -4.76 -5.00
N ILE A 221 14.83 -3.59 -5.43
CA ILE A 221 15.70 -2.48 -5.89
C ILE A 221 16.58 -2.01 -4.74
N TYR A 222 16.01 -1.83 -3.55
CA TYR A 222 16.76 -1.33 -2.38
C TYR A 222 17.78 -2.35 -1.89
N ASN A 223 17.44 -3.64 -1.93
CA ASN A 223 18.38 -4.71 -1.58
C ASN A 223 19.58 -4.76 -2.56
N SER A 224 19.34 -4.57 -3.86
CA SER A 224 20.42 -4.48 -4.85
C SER A 224 21.27 -3.22 -4.66
N LEU A 225 20.61 -2.10 -4.35
CA LEU A 225 21.28 -0.83 -4.11
C LEU A 225 22.14 -0.84 -2.84
N ASP A 226 21.69 -1.48 -1.75
CA ASP A 226 22.49 -1.65 -0.53
C ASP A 226 23.76 -2.47 -0.79
N LYS A 227 23.64 -3.56 -1.56
CA LYS A 227 24.80 -4.37 -1.99
C LYS A 227 25.78 -3.53 -2.81
N LEU A 228 25.29 -2.78 -3.79
CA LEU A 228 26.11 -1.93 -4.65
C LEU A 228 26.80 -0.82 -3.85
N PHE A 229 26.05 -0.14 -2.98
CA PHE A 229 26.59 0.88 -2.10
C PHE A 229 27.67 0.31 -1.16
N THR A 230 27.42 -0.86 -0.57
CA THR A 230 28.38 -1.57 0.28
C THR A 230 29.64 -1.91 -0.50
N GLN A 231 29.53 -2.37 -1.75
CA GLN A 231 30.68 -2.65 -2.61
C GLN A 231 31.50 -1.38 -2.92
N LYS A 232 30.84 -0.26 -3.23
CA LYS A 232 31.51 1.01 -3.55
C LYS A 232 32.14 1.72 -2.35
N THR A 233 31.63 1.48 -1.13
CA THR A 233 31.96 2.33 0.04
C THR A 233 32.47 1.57 1.26
N GLY A 234 32.25 0.25 1.31
CA GLY A 234 32.53 -0.58 2.49
C GLY A 234 31.60 -0.30 3.68
N SER A 235 30.44 0.32 3.47
CA SER A 235 29.49 0.65 4.54
C SER A 235 28.07 0.30 4.12
N LYS A 236 27.22 -0.04 5.09
CA LYS A 236 25.79 -0.24 4.87
C LYS A 236 25.02 1.03 5.13
N LEU A 237 23.86 1.14 4.50
CA LEU A 237 22.89 2.18 4.79
C LEU A 237 21.67 1.61 5.48
N ASP A 238 20.93 2.47 6.16
CA ASP A 238 19.58 2.13 6.57
C ASP A 238 18.61 2.34 5.39
N VAL A 239 17.38 1.85 5.57
CA VAL A 239 16.34 1.89 4.52
C VAL A 239 15.97 3.33 4.11
N PRO A 240 15.87 4.32 5.02
CA PRO A 240 15.67 5.72 4.63
C PRO A 240 16.72 6.25 3.65
N GLU A 241 18.02 5.97 3.86
CA GLU A 241 19.02 6.48 2.93
C GLU A 241 18.94 5.76 1.58
N LEU A 242 18.60 4.46 1.57
CA LEU A 242 18.42 3.69 0.34
C LEU A 242 17.24 4.24 -0.48
N MET A 243 16.12 4.56 0.17
CA MET A 243 14.98 5.22 -0.47
C MET A 243 15.38 6.58 -1.06
N ARG A 244 16.24 7.34 -0.36
CA ARG A 244 16.78 8.62 -0.86
C ARG A 244 17.62 8.41 -2.11
N ILE A 245 18.55 7.45 -2.11
CA ILE A 245 19.37 7.14 -3.30
C ILE A 245 18.49 6.68 -4.47
N ALA A 246 17.52 5.80 -4.23
CA ALA A 246 16.64 5.30 -5.29
C ALA A 246 15.80 6.41 -5.96
N LYS A 247 15.55 7.51 -5.25
CA LYS A 247 14.80 8.67 -5.73
C LYS A 247 15.70 9.73 -6.36
N ASP A 248 16.78 10.09 -5.68
CA ASP A 248 17.64 11.22 -6.06
C ASP A 248 18.79 10.79 -6.97
N GLU A 249 18.99 9.48 -7.15
CA GLU A 249 20.03 8.81 -7.94
C GLU A 249 21.47 9.07 -7.45
N ARG A 250 21.59 9.77 -6.33
CA ARG A 250 22.87 10.17 -5.73
C ARG A 250 22.78 10.29 -4.21
N ILE A 251 23.93 10.24 -3.56
CA ILE A 251 24.06 10.48 -2.12
C ILE A 251 25.37 11.17 -1.78
N PHE A 252 25.31 12.06 -0.79
CA PHE A 252 26.51 12.62 -0.18
C PHE A 252 27.00 11.69 0.93
N PHE A 253 28.19 11.11 0.77
CA PHE A 253 28.76 10.16 1.72
C PHE A 253 30.25 10.42 1.91
N ARG A 254 30.69 10.60 3.16
CA ARG A 254 32.10 10.87 3.53
C ARG A 254 32.74 12.01 2.72
N GLY A 255 32.04 13.13 2.61
CA GLY A 255 32.58 14.34 1.97
C GLY A 255 32.51 14.36 0.44
N ARG A 256 31.98 13.31 -0.20
CA ARG A 256 31.84 13.21 -1.66
C ARG A 256 30.41 12.91 -2.07
N GLN A 257 30.01 13.44 -3.22
CA GLN A 257 28.78 13.04 -3.90
C GLN A 257 29.07 11.76 -4.70
N ILE A 258 28.26 10.73 -4.51
CA ILE A 258 28.36 9.45 -5.22
C ILE A 258 27.11 9.29 -6.08
N ASP A 259 27.31 9.01 -7.35
CA ASP A 259 26.26 8.79 -8.35
C ASP A 259 25.96 7.29 -8.52
N PHE A 260 24.68 6.98 -8.73
CA PHE A 260 24.13 5.64 -8.92
C PHE A 260 23.12 5.56 -10.08
N GLY A 261 22.99 6.60 -10.91
CA GLY A 261 21.91 6.72 -11.89
C GLY A 261 21.85 5.57 -12.89
N ASP A 262 22.97 5.25 -13.53
CA ASP A 262 23.06 4.16 -14.50
C ASP A 262 22.81 2.80 -13.83
N GLU A 263 23.39 2.56 -12.66
CA GLU A 263 23.20 1.29 -11.96
C GLU A 263 21.77 1.11 -11.44
N ILE A 264 21.11 2.18 -10.97
CA ILE A 264 19.69 2.14 -10.59
C ILE A 264 18.84 1.80 -11.81
N LYS A 265 19.15 2.36 -12.98
CA LYS A 265 18.45 2.07 -14.23
C LYS A 265 18.58 0.59 -14.61
N GLU A 266 19.78 0.03 -14.52
CA GLU A 266 20.04 -1.39 -14.77
C GLU A 266 19.28 -2.29 -13.78
N ILE A 267 19.32 -1.97 -12.48
CA ILE A 267 18.59 -2.69 -11.43
C ILE A 267 17.09 -2.68 -11.71
N LYS A 268 16.50 -1.51 -12.04
CA LYS A 268 15.08 -1.40 -12.37
C LYS A 268 14.71 -2.23 -13.59
N ALA A 269 15.55 -2.21 -14.64
CA ALA A 269 15.34 -3.01 -15.85
C ALA A 269 15.38 -4.52 -15.56
N GLU A 270 16.30 -4.97 -14.70
CA GLU A 270 16.39 -6.37 -14.28
C GLU A 270 15.15 -6.81 -13.50
N ILE A 271 14.72 -6.02 -12.50
CA ILE A 271 13.52 -6.32 -11.71
C ILE A 271 12.27 -6.36 -12.58
N ALA A 272 12.10 -5.41 -13.51
CA ALA A 272 10.99 -5.42 -14.45
C ALA A 272 11.03 -6.66 -15.36
N ARG A 273 12.22 -7.08 -15.84
CA ARG A 273 12.38 -8.31 -16.62
C ARG A 273 11.94 -9.54 -15.83
N VAL A 274 12.38 -9.67 -14.58
CA VAL A 274 11.99 -10.79 -13.71
C VAL A 274 10.47 -10.85 -13.55
N ILE A 275 9.80 -9.71 -13.32
CA ILE A 275 8.33 -9.65 -13.22
C ILE A 275 7.68 -10.10 -14.54
N LYS A 276 8.13 -9.55 -15.68
CA LYS A 276 7.61 -9.91 -17.01
C LYS A 276 7.76 -11.40 -17.31
N ASP A 277 8.92 -11.99 -17.04
CA ASP A 277 9.20 -13.39 -17.33
C ASP A 277 8.32 -14.32 -16.47
N ARG A 278 8.11 -13.97 -15.20
CA ARG A 278 7.21 -14.71 -14.29
C ARG A 278 5.76 -14.64 -14.75
N LEU A 279 5.28 -13.45 -15.14
CA LEU A 279 3.91 -13.29 -15.65
C LEU A 279 3.70 -14.06 -16.96
N LYS A 280 4.66 -13.98 -17.90
CA LYS A 280 4.62 -14.75 -19.16
C LYS A 280 4.62 -16.25 -18.90
N ALA A 281 5.38 -16.73 -17.93
CA ALA A 281 5.40 -18.14 -17.56
C ALA A 281 4.05 -18.64 -17.03
N VAL A 282 3.34 -17.82 -16.24
CA VAL A 282 2.02 -18.17 -15.70
C VAL A 282 0.92 -18.04 -16.74
N TRP A 283 0.91 -16.96 -17.51
CA TRP A 283 -0.15 -16.72 -18.50
C TRP A 283 0.02 -17.55 -19.77
N GLY A 284 1.25 -17.85 -20.19
CA GLY A 284 1.55 -18.67 -21.35
C GLY A 284 0.75 -18.25 -22.59
N ASN A 285 0.21 -19.24 -23.31
CA ASN A 285 -0.61 -19.01 -24.51
C ASN A 285 -1.95 -18.32 -24.22
N LYS A 286 -2.35 -18.16 -22.95
CA LYS A 286 -3.57 -17.39 -22.63
C LYS A 286 -3.38 -15.91 -22.86
N LEU A 287 -2.14 -15.41 -22.87
CA LEU A 287 -1.82 -14.01 -23.11
C LEU A 287 -2.43 -13.49 -24.42
N ASP A 288 -2.50 -14.31 -25.46
CA ASP A 288 -3.10 -13.97 -26.77
C ASP A 288 -4.60 -13.61 -26.70
N PHE A 289 -5.27 -13.98 -25.60
CA PHE A 289 -6.68 -13.69 -25.37
C PHE A 289 -6.91 -12.52 -24.39
N PHE A 290 -5.84 -11.86 -23.94
CA PHE A 290 -5.98 -10.71 -23.04
C PHE A 290 -6.45 -9.49 -23.84
N ASN A 291 -7.50 -8.85 -23.37
CA ASN A 291 -7.93 -7.55 -23.91
C ASN A 291 -7.01 -6.44 -23.38
N THR A 292 -6.73 -6.44 -22.09
CA THR A 292 -6.02 -5.37 -21.40
C THR A 292 -5.26 -5.92 -20.20
N ILE A 293 -4.06 -5.40 -19.95
CA ILE A 293 -3.31 -5.60 -18.70
C ILE A 293 -3.22 -4.27 -17.97
N PHE A 294 -3.81 -4.20 -16.79
CA PHE A 294 -3.73 -3.03 -15.94
C PHE A 294 -2.48 -3.10 -15.07
N LEU A 295 -1.73 -2.00 -14.98
CA LEU A 295 -0.60 -1.86 -14.07
C LEU A 295 -1.00 -0.95 -12.89
N ALA A 296 -0.83 -1.45 -11.67
CA ALA A 296 -1.16 -0.75 -10.44
C ALA A 296 -0.02 -0.85 -9.40
N GLY A 297 -0.20 -0.15 -8.28
CA GLY A 297 0.79 -0.10 -7.21
C GLY A 297 1.81 1.01 -7.40
N GLY A 298 2.52 1.34 -6.33
CA GLY A 298 3.57 2.37 -6.37
C GLY A 298 4.71 1.97 -7.33
N GLY A 299 5.02 0.68 -7.41
CA GLY A 299 6.10 0.18 -8.25
C GLY A 299 5.82 0.24 -9.75
N ALA A 300 4.55 0.23 -10.17
CA ALA A 300 4.21 0.41 -11.58
C ALA A 300 4.62 1.79 -12.10
N LYS A 301 4.61 2.82 -11.23
CA LYS A 301 5.13 4.15 -11.57
C LYS A 301 6.65 4.15 -11.63
N ASP A 302 7.31 3.53 -10.64
CA ASP A 302 8.78 3.50 -10.54
C ASP A 302 9.44 2.67 -11.66
N LEU A 303 8.72 1.69 -12.20
CA LEU A 303 9.16 0.78 -13.26
C LEU A 303 8.50 1.05 -14.62
N GLN A 304 7.74 2.15 -14.76
CA GLN A 304 6.90 2.41 -15.92
C GLN A 304 7.66 2.29 -17.24
N GLU A 305 8.86 2.87 -17.33
CA GLU A 305 9.69 2.85 -18.55
C GLU A 305 10.12 1.43 -18.97
N PHE A 306 10.14 0.46 -18.05
CA PHE A 306 10.60 -0.92 -18.30
C PHE A 306 9.45 -1.93 -18.46
N LEU A 307 8.22 -1.49 -18.21
CA LEU A 307 7.01 -2.30 -18.29
C LEU A 307 6.18 -2.00 -19.55
N VAL A 308 6.58 -1.02 -20.36
CA VAL A 308 5.84 -0.60 -21.58
C VAL A 308 5.64 -1.72 -22.60
N ASP A 309 6.53 -2.72 -22.61
CA ASP A 309 6.53 -3.86 -23.52
C ASP A 309 5.96 -5.14 -22.87
N ILE A 310 5.30 -5.04 -21.71
CA ILE A 310 4.66 -6.19 -21.07
C ILE A 310 3.53 -6.75 -21.93
N TYR A 311 2.78 -5.85 -22.57
CA TYR A 311 1.65 -6.15 -23.45
C TYR A 311 1.27 -4.91 -24.26
N ASP A 312 0.83 -5.07 -25.51
CA ASP A 312 0.48 -3.96 -26.39
C ASP A 312 -0.63 -3.07 -25.80
N ASN A 313 -1.61 -3.69 -25.14
CA ASN A 313 -2.69 -2.99 -24.45
C ASN A 313 -2.46 -2.94 -22.92
N ALA A 314 -1.23 -2.67 -22.49
CA ALA A 314 -0.93 -2.39 -21.10
C ALA A 314 -1.34 -0.96 -20.71
N VAL A 315 -2.11 -0.81 -19.63
CA VAL A 315 -2.62 0.49 -19.17
C VAL A 315 -2.27 0.68 -17.70
N THR A 316 -1.49 1.70 -17.38
CA THR A 316 -1.29 2.11 -15.99
C THR A 316 -2.57 2.75 -15.48
N VAL A 317 -3.12 2.23 -14.38
CA VAL A 317 -4.36 2.75 -13.79
C VAL A 317 -4.18 4.20 -13.35
N LYS A 318 -5.25 4.99 -13.38
CA LYS A 318 -5.21 6.36 -12.86
C LYS A 318 -4.94 6.34 -11.36
N ASP A 319 -3.94 7.10 -10.91
CA ASP A 319 -3.49 7.11 -9.51
C ASP A 319 -3.18 5.68 -8.96
N PRO A 320 -2.14 4.99 -9.50
CA PRO A 320 -1.80 3.60 -9.18
C PRO A 320 -1.64 3.31 -7.69
N GLN A 321 -1.18 4.30 -6.93
CA GLN A 321 -0.93 4.16 -5.51
C GLN A 321 -2.23 4.03 -4.71
N MET A 322 -3.31 4.68 -5.16
CA MET A 322 -4.63 4.70 -4.50
C MET A 322 -5.63 3.67 -5.04
N ALA A 323 -5.30 2.96 -6.12
CA ALA A 323 -6.22 2.08 -6.83
C ALA A 323 -6.93 1.08 -5.91
N ASN A 324 -6.20 0.41 -5.00
CA ASN A 324 -6.78 -0.52 -4.04
C ASN A 324 -7.76 0.16 -3.07
N ALA A 325 -7.38 1.30 -2.49
CA ALA A 325 -8.23 2.02 -1.54
C ALA A 325 -9.52 2.54 -2.21
N ARG A 326 -9.44 3.02 -3.45
CA ARG A 326 -10.61 3.42 -4.25
C ARG A 326 -11.51 2.22 -4.57
N GLY A 327 -10.91 1.10 -4.96
CA GLY A 327 -11.60 -0.16 -5.14
C GLY A 327 -12.37 -0.62 -3.90
N PHE A 328 -11.73 -0.55 -2.73
CA PHE A 328 -12.35 -0.89 -1.46
C PHE A 328 -13.52 0.03 -1.09
N LEU A 329 -13.40 1.34 -1.30
CA LEU A 329 -14.52 2.26 -1.12
C LEU A 329 -15.69 1.88 -2.03
N LYS A 330 -15.41 1.51 -3.27
CA LYS A 330 -16.44 1.08 -4.22
C LYS A 330 -17.13 -0.22 -3.81
N VAL A 331 -16.37 -1.19 -3.31
CA VAL A 331 -16.93 -2.41 -2.72
C VAL A 331 -17.86 -2.08 -1.56
N ALA A 332 -17.49 -1.12 -0.71
CA ALA A 332 -18.35 -0.65 0.39
C ALA A 332 -19.71 -0.15 -0.12
N GLU A 333 -19.69 0.68 -1.17
CA GLU A 333 -20.91 1.21 -1.80
C GLU A 333 -21.80 0.11 -2.41
N LEU A 334 -21.19 -0.89 -3.06
CA LEU A 334 -21.93 -2.00 -3.68
C LEU A 334 -22.58 -2.92 -2.64
N GLU A 335 -21.87 -3.18 -1.53
CA GLU A 335 -22.38 -4.02 -0.44
C GLU A 335 -23.53 -3.37 0.34
N GLU A 336 -23.65 -2.04 0.35
CA GLU A 336 -24.84 -1.37 0.89
C GLU A 336 -26.03 -1.48 -0.05
N LYS A 337 -25.82 -1.36 -1.37
CA LYS A 337 -26.91 -1.48 -2.37
C LYS A 337 -27.56 -2.86 -2.43
N LYS A 338 -26.88 -3.91 -1.97
CA LYS A 338 -27.46 -5.27 -1.89
C LYS A 338 -28.36 -5.45 -0.66
N ASN A 339 -28.19 -4.60 0.36
CA ASN A 339 -28.85 -4.74 1.66
C ASN A 339 -29.94 -3.69 1.91
N GLY A 340 -30.19 -2.77 0.96
CA GLY A 340 -31.25 -1.76 1.00
C GLY A 340 -32.20 -1.93 -0.17
#